data_AF-A0A4R0STV4-F1
#
_entry.id   AF-A0A4R0STV4-F1
#
_cell.length_a   1.000
_cell.length_b   1.000
_cell.length_c   1.000
_cell.angle_alpha   90.00
_cell.angle_beta   90.00
_cell.angle_gamma   90.00
#
_symmetry.space_group_name_H-M   'P 1'
#
loop_
_entity.id
_entity.type
_entity.pdbx_description
1 polymer ?
#
loop_
_entity_poly.entity_id
_entity_poly.type
_entity_poly.pdbx_seq_one_letter_code
_entity_poly.pdbx_strand_id
1 'polypeptide(L)'
;MADRQTALAVFDFLDSLRAGQYRIGADAEKDHATAGLLASLSGDTGLRDAVCAKLISPGLERARFLMVAEHDPRALPLFASGQVKPWYQADYNVREIANSEFHQDIPALLWRLSNTIPDSARREGALEAAAYMSFMQGDPEAAFTGHLGRLAAVSPEGEVTRCLMDAHEHGQHPAWVMEQRQLRERQADAADGMAATAPDRPSLRQRLFPNR
;
A
#
# COMPACT_ATOMS: atom_id res chain seq x y z
N MET A 1 5.97 9.45 -21.90
CA MET A 1 4.91 10.27 -21.30
C MET A 1 3.60 9.86 -21.94
N ALA A 2 2.69 9.35 -21.13
CA ALA A 2 1.32 9.02 -21.50
C ALA A 2 0.57 10.31 -21.86
N ASP A 3 -0.32 10.22 -22.84
CA ASP A 3 -1.16 11.36 -23.17
C ASP A 3 -2.21 11.63 -22.07
N ARG A 4 -2.80 12.82 -22.13
CA ARG A 4 -3.84 13.26 -21.19
C ARG A 4 -5.04 12.33 -21.16
N GLN A 5 -5.38 11.67 -22.26
CA GLN A 5 -6.51 10.74 -22.34
C GLN A 5 -6.23 9.47 -21.54
N THR A 6 -5.00 8.97 -21.58
CA THR A 6 -4.53 7.84 -20.79
C THR A 6 -4.56 8.19 -19.30
N ALA A 7 -4.08 9.38 -18.91
CA ALA A 7 -4.13 9.83 -17.52
C ALA A 7 -5.59 9.94 -17.00
N LEU A 8 -6.51 10.46 -17.82
CA LEU A 8 -7.93 10.50 -17.50
C LEU A 8 -8.53 9.10 -17.34
N ALA A 9 -8.21 8.16 -18.23
CA ALA A 9 -8.71 6.80 -18.14
C ALA A 9 -8.19 6.09 -16.88
N VAL A 10 -6.93 6.30 -16.48
CA VAL A 10 -6.39 5.78 -15.21
C VAL A 10 -7.12 6.40 -14.02
N PHE A 11 -7.35 7.71 -14.04
CA PHE A 11 -8.11 8.38 -12.98
C PHE A 11 -9.53 7.82 -12.84
N ASP A 12 -10.26 7.71 -13.95
CA ASP A 12 -11.64 7.20 -13.97
C ASP A 12 -11.69 5.72 -13.53
N PHE A 13 -10.68 4.93 -13.88
CA PHE A 13 -10.51 3.58 -13.33
C PHE A 13 -10.38 3.59 -11.81
N LEU A 14 -9.50 4.42 -11.24
CA LEU A 14 -9.33 4.49 -9.77
C LEU A 14 -10.61 4.97 -9.06
N ASP A 15 -11.35 5.92 -9.64
CA ASP A 15 -12.65 6.33 -9.11
C ASP A 15 -13.72 5.23 -9.25
N SER A 16 -13.65 4.39 -10.29
CA SER A 16 -14.55 3.22 -10.44
C SER A 16 -14.32 2.16 -9.34
N LEU A 17 -13.09 2.04 -8.82
CA LEU A 17 -12.78 1.20 -7.66
C LEU A 17 -13.49 1.73 -6.41
N ARG A 18 -13.45 3.06 -6.21
CA ARG A 18 -14.12 3.74 -5.09
C ARG A 18 -15.63 3.67 -5.18
N ALA A 19 -16.18 3.78 -6.39
CA ALA A 19 -17.61 3.64 -6.62
C ALA A 19 -18.11 2.19 -6.55
N GLY A 20 -17.21 1.21 -6.38
CA GLY A 20 -17.54 -0.22 -6.36
C GLY A 20 -18.01 -0.76 -7.72
N GLN A 21 -17.75 -0.03 -8.79
CA GLN A 21 -18.20 -0.34 -10.15
C GLN A 21 -17.27 -1.32 -10.87
N TYR A 22 -15.99 -1.36 -10.46
CA TYR A 22 -15.02 -2.32 -10.96
C TYR A 22 -14.67 -3.35 -9.89
N ARG A 23 -14.75 -4.64 -10.24
CA ARG A 23 -14.28 -5.76 -9.42
C ARG A 23 -13.47 -6.70 -10.28
N ILE A 24 -12.24 -6.97 -9.87
CA ILE A 24 -11.36 -7.86 -10.59
C ILE A 24 -11.93 -9.28 -10.64
N GLY A 25 -11.85 -9.93 -11.81
CA GLY A 25 -12.39 -11.27 -12.06
C GLY A 25 -13.90 -11.33 -12.30
N ALA A 26 -14.61 -10.20 -12.23
CA ALA A 26 -16.03 -10.15 -12.59
C ALA A 26 -16.24 -10.15 -14.12
N ASP A 27 -15.28 -9.62 -14.87
CA ASP A 27 -15.34 -9.47 -16.33
C ASP A 27 -13.92 -9.52 -16.91
N ALA A 28 -13.60 -10.62 -17.59
CA ALA A 28 -12.25 -10.89 -18.10
C ALA A 28 -11.84 -9.91 -19.22
N GLU A 29 -12.80 -9.44 -20.03
CA GLU A 29 -12.52 -8.47 -21.09
C GLU A 29 -12.18 -7.11 -20.49
N LYS A 30 -12.94 -6.69 -19.45
CA LYS A 30 -12.60 -5.48 -18.70
C LYS A 30 -11.27 -5.59 -17.98
N ASP A 31 -10.97 -6.74 -17.35
CA ASP A 31 -9.68 -6.95 -16.71
C ASP A 31 -8.52 -6.84 -17.72
N HIS A 32 -8.69 -7.36 -18.93
CA HIS A 32 -7.70 -7.22 -20.00
C HIS A 32 -7.54 -5.77 -20.45
N ALA A 33 -8.65 -5.04 -20.65
CA ALA A 33 -8.62 -3.63 -21.02
C ALA A 33 -7.95 -2.77 -19.93
N THR A 34 -8.30 -2.98 -18.66
CA THR A 34 -7.71 -2.30 -17.51
C THR A 34 -6.23 -2.64 -17.36
N ALA A 35 -5.82 -3.89 -17.57
CA ALA A 35 -4.41 -4.26 -17.58
C ALA A 35 -3.63 -3.54 -18.70
N GLY A 36 -4.22 -3.42 -19.89
CA GLY A 36 -3.65 -2.65 -20.99
C GLY A 36 -3.46 -1.16 -20.65
N LEU A 37 -4.41 -0.60 -19.90
CA LEU A 37 -4.31 0.76 -19.36
C LEU A 37 -3.19 0.87 -18.30
N LEU A 38 -3.13 -0.03 -17.32
CA LEU A 38 -2.08 -0.01 -16.29
C LEU A 38 -0.67 -0.27 -16.86
N ALA A 39 -0.57 -0.91 -18.02
CA ALA A 39 0.69 -1.09 -18.73
C ALA A 39 1.30 0.23 -19.26
N SER A 40 0.58 1.36 -19.20
CA SER A 40 1.14 2.69 -19.50
C SER A 40 1.98 3.26 -18.34
N LEU A 41 1.79 2.73 -17.12
CA LEU A 41 2.49 3.20 -15.93
C LEU A 41 4.01 3.02 -16.02
N SER A 42 4.49 1.88 -16.54
CA SER A 42 5.94 1.62 -16.64
C SER A 42 6.71 2.64 -17.49
N GLY A 43 6.03 3.33 -18.42
CA GLY A 43 6.66 4.32 -19.31
C GLY A 43 6.47 5.77 -18.88
N ASP A 44 5.85 6.01 -17.72
CA ASP A 44 5.51 7.36 -17.26
C ASP A 44 5.58 7.50 -15.72
N THR A 45 6.67 8.11 -15.25
CA THR A 45 6.90 8.41 -13.82
C THR A 45 5.83 9.33 -13.24
N GLY A 46 5.35 10.32 -13.99
CA GLY A 46 4.39 11.29 -13.48
C GLY A 46 3.02 10.64 -13.30
N LEU A 47 2.62 9.81 -14.26
CA LEU A 47 1.40 9.02 -14.14
C LEU A 47 1.48 8.03 -12.97
N ARG A 48 2.65 7.38 -12.76
CA ARG A 48 2.88 6.52 -11.58
C ARG A 48 2.73 7.29 -10.28
N ASP A 49 3.37 8.45 -10.17
CA ASP A 49 3.28 9.32 -8.99
C ASP A 49 1.83 9.74 -8.73
N ALA A 50 1.09 10.11 -9.79
CA ALA A 50 -0.32 10.48 -9.69
C ALA A 50 -1.18 9.31 -9.17
N VAL A 51 -0.93 8.08 -9.65
CA VAL A 51 -1.58 6.87 -9.14
C VAL A 51 -1.27 6.66 -7.66
N CYS A 52 0.01 6.66 -7.28
CA CYS A 52 0.42 6.49 -5.88
C CYS A 52 -0.22 7.54 -4.97
N ALA A 53 -0.26 8.81 -5.39
CA ALA A 53 -0.92 9.88 -4.66
C ALA A 53 -2.44 9.67 -4.51
N LYS A 54 -3.12 9.22 -5.57
CA LYS A 54 -4.56 8.93 -5.55
C LYS A 54 -4.88 7.71 -4.68
N LEU A 55 -4.01 6.70 -4.63
CA LEU A 55 -4.20 5.52 -3.79
C LEU A 55 -4.12 5.84 -2.29
N ILE A 56 -3.17 6.69 -1.88
CA ILE A 56 -3.05 7.13 -0.46
C ILE A 56 -4.03 8.24 -0.09
N SER A 57 -4.55 8.96 -1.09
CA SER A 57 -5.54 10.04 -0.92
C SER A 57 -6.67 9.85 -1.94
N PRO A 58 -7.62 8.94 -1.67
CA PRO A 58 -8.68 8.58 -2.63
C PRO A 58 -9.53 9.77 -3.08
N GLY A 59 -9.67 10.78 -2.23
CA GLY A 59 -10.36 12.04 -2.54
C GLY A 59 -9.60 13.01 -3.47
N LEU A 60 -8.41 12.66 -3.96
CA LEU A 60 -7.63 13.53 -4.85
C LEU A 60 -8.43 13.89 -6.11
N GLU A 61 -8.58 15.20 -6.33
CA GLU A 61 -9.35 15.76 -7.44
C GLU A 61 -8.68 15.50 -8.79
N ARG A 62 -9.50 15.29 -9.83
CA ARG A 62 -9.05 15.08 -11.21
C ARG A 62 -8.03 16.11 -11.68
N ALA A 63 -8.27 17.40 -11.42
CA ALA A 63 -7.36 18.46 -11.85
C ALA A 63 -5.97 18.30 -11.23
N ARG A 64 -5.90 17.95 -9.94
CA ARG A 64 -4.63 17.75 -9.22
C ARG A 64 -3.94 16.47 -9.65
N PHE A 65 -4.70 15.39 -9.88
CA PHE A 65 -4.17 14.16 -10.45
C PHE A 65 -3.48 14.41 -11.79
N LEU A 66 -4.15 15.13 -12.70
CA LEU A 66 -3.60 15.47 -14.01
C LEU A 66 -2.36 16.36 -13.91
N MET A 67 -2.35 17.31 -12.97
CA MET A 67 -1.15 18.14 -12.72
C MET A 67 0.05 17.29 -12.30
N VAL A 68 -0.14 16.28 -11.45
CA VAL A 68 0.94 15.36 -11.05
C VAL A 68 1.36 14.50 -12.25
N ALA A 69 0.40 13.95 -13.01
CA ALA A 69 0.67 13.14 -14.19
C ALA A 69 1.47 13.89 -15.27
N GLU A 70 1.20 15.18 -15.44
CA GLU A 70 1.87 16.06 -16.41
C GLU A 70 3.21 16.63 -15.89
N HIS A 71 3.68 16.24 -14.69
CA HIS A 71 4.83 16.83 -13.99
C HIS A 71 4.75 18.36 -13.92
N ASP A 72 3.56 18.92 -13.73
CA ASP A 72 3.40 20.36 -13.56
C ASP A 72 4.24 20.81 -12.36
N PRO A 73 5.14 21.81 -12.49
CA PRO A 73 5.93 22.31 -11.36
C PRO A 73 5.09 22.75 -10.16
N ARG A 74 3.83 23.14 -10.39
CA ARG A 74 2.86 23.50 -9.35
C ARG A 74 2.29 22.28 -8.61
N ALA A 75 2.50 21.07 -9.13
CA ALA A 75 2.11 19.82 -8.49
C ALA A 75 3.04 19.42 -7.35
N LEU A 76 4.31 19.85 -7.35
CA LEU A 76 5.30 19.47 -6.33
C LEU A 76 4.82 19.76 -4.89
N PRO A 77 4.30 20.96 -4.55
CA PRO A 77 3.75 21.21 -3.22
C PRO A 77 2.52 20.34 -2.89
N LEU A 78 1.70 20.00 -3.89
CA LEU A 78 0.49 19.19 -3.72
C LEU A 78 0.84 17.71 -3.50
N PHE A 79 1.79 17.20 -4.26
CA PHE A 79 2.32 15.84 -4.13
C PHE A 79 3.07 15.69 -2.81
N ALA A 80 3.98 16.62 -2.49
CA ALA A 80 4.70 16.62 -1.22
C ALA A 80 3.73 16.68 -0.04
N SER A 81 2.73 17.56 -0.04
CA SER A 81 1.77 17.63 1.07
C SER A 81 0.86 16.40 1.21
N GLY A 82 0.60 15.65 0.13
CA GLY A 82 -0.13 14.38 0.20
C GLY A 82 0.74 13.21 0.68
N GLN A 83 1.98 13.15 0.19
CA GLN A 83 2.96 12.11 0.50
C GLN A 83 3.57 12.24 1.90
N VAL A 84 3.73 13.47 2.41
CA VAL A 84 4.28 13.76 3.73
C VAL A 84 3.34 13.32 4.85
N LYS A 85 2.01 13.39 4.66
CA LYS A 85 1.05 13.04 5.72
C LYS A 85 1.25 11.62 6.27
N PRO A 86 1.29 10.55 5.44
CA PRO A 86 1.59 9.20 5.93
C PRO A 86 2.85 9.10 6.80
N TRP A 87 3.88 9.92 6.55
CA TRP A 87 5.17 9.83 7.25
C TRP A 87 5.23 10.59 8.58
N TYR A 88 4.37 11.58 8.79
CA TYR A 88 4.46 12.45 9.98
C TYR A 88 3.15 12.58 10.77
N GLN A 89 2.02 12.19 10.19
CA GLN A 89 0.69 12.28 10.81
C GLN A 89 0.19 10.87 11.12
N ALA A 90 0.25 10.48 12.40
CA ALA A 90 -0.14 9.13 12.81
C ALA A 90 -1.66 8.89 12.76
N ASP A 91 -2.46 9.96 12.75
CA ASP A 91 -3.90 9.92 12.47
C ASP A 91 -4.22 9.73 10.98
N TYR A 92 -3.22 9.87 10.09
CA TYR A 92 -3.35 9.56 8.67
C TYR A 92 -3.15 8.06 8.40
N ASN A 93 -4.12 7.25 8.80
CA ASN A 93 -4.09 5.80 8.63
C ASN A 93 -4.50 5.39 7.21
N VAL A 94 -3.51 5.15 6.36
CA VAL A 94 -3.73 4.77 4.95
C VAL A 94 -4.53 3.47 4.83
N ARG A 95 -4.36 2.51 5.74
CA ARG A 95 -5.14 1.26 5.71
C ARG A 95 -6.62 1.51 5.96
N GLU A 96 -6.96 2.33 6.96
CA GLU A 96 -8.37 2.64 7.24
C GLU A 96 -9.02 3.46 6.13
N ILE A 97 -8.29 4.44 5.58
CA ILE A 97 -8.72 5.20 4.40
C ILE A 97 -8.96 4.25 3.22
N ALA A 98 -8.00 3.35 2.93
CA ALA A 98 -8.12 2.45 1.81
C ALA A 98 -9.27 1.45 1.98
N ASN A 99 -9.44 0.87 3.17
CA ASN A 99 -10.51 -0.06 3.47
C ASN A 99 -11.91 0.58 3.44
N SER A 100 -12.01 1.88 3.74
CA SER A 100 -13.29 2.61 3.70
C SER A 100 -13.64 3.08 2.29
N GLU A 101 -12.64 3.52 1.52
CA GLU A 101 -12.83 4.10 0.20
C GLU A 101 -12.81 3.06 -0.92
N PHE A 102 -12.01 2.00 -0.80
CA PHE A 102 -11.89 0.96 -1.81
C PHE A 102 -12.57 -0.32 -1.35
N HIS A 103 -13.52 -0.81 -2.14
CA HIS A 103 -14.32 -1.99 -1.81
C HIS A 103 -13.62 -3.33 -2.10
N GLN A 104 -12.28 -3.33 -2.15
CA GLN A 104 -11.44 -4.50 -2.39
C GLN A 104 -9.96 -4.23 -2.04
N ASP A 105 -9.18 -5.29 -1.88
CA ASP A 105 -7.73 -5.23 -1.64
C ASP A 105 -7.00 -4.67 -2.87
N ILE A 106 -6.48 -3.44 -2.74
CA ILE A 106 -5.82 -2.72 -3.82
C ILE A 106 -4.46 -3.33 -4.21
N PRO A 107 -3.50 -3.58 -3.28
CA PRO A 107 -2.25 -4.26 -3.64
C PRO A 107 -2.47 -5.59 -4.37
N ALA A 108 -3.38 -6.43 -3.88
CA ALA A 108 -3.69 -7.70 -4.52
C ALA A 108 -4.32 -7.52 -5.90
N LEU A 109 -5.21 -6.55 -6.06
CA LEU A 109 -5.83 -6.21 -7.35
C LEU A 109 -4.80 -5.76 -8.39
N LEU A 110 -3.91 -4.82 -8.02
CA LEU A 110 -2.89 -4.28 -8.92
C LEU A 110 -1.90 -5.37 -9.35
N TRP A 111 -1.49 -6.23 -8.42
CA TRP A 111 -0.69 -7.40 -8.74
C TRP A 111 -1.42 -8.33 -9.72
N ARG A 112 -2.68 -8.67 -9.45
CA ARG A 112 -3.44 -9.57 -10.34
C ARG A 112 -3.61 -8.99 -11.75
N LEU A 113 -3.88 -7.69 -11.88
CA LEU A 113 -3.94 -7.03 -13.18
C LEU A 113 -2.59 -7.00 -13.88
N SER A 114 -1.49 -6.85 -13.14
CA SER A 114 -0.15 -6.92 -13.72
C SER A 114 0.13 -8.27 -14.40
N ASN A 115 -0.43 -9.38 -13.87
CA ASN A 115 -0.27 -10.70 -14.48
C ASN A 115 -1.02 -10.85 -15.82
N THR A 116 -2.00 -9.99 -16.08
CA THR A 116 -2.72 -9.94 -17.37
C THR A 116 -1.93 -9.20 -18.45
N ILE A 117 -0.90 -8.42 -18.07
CA ILE A 117 -0.03 -7.71 -19.03
C ILE A 117 0.98 -8.72 -19.62
N PRO A 118 1.01 -8.96 -20.94
CA PRO A 118 1.88 -9.99 -21.54
C PRO A 118 3.37 -9.70 -21.38
N ASP A 119 3.77 -8.44 -21.61
CA ASP A 119 5.15 -7.99 -21.51
C ASP A 119 5.53 -7.73 -20.06
N SER A 120 6.52 -8.47 -19.55
CA SER A 120 6.98 -8.35 -18.17
C SER A 120 7.55 -6.97 -17.84
N ALA A 121 8.23 -6.30 -18.78
CA ALA A 121 8.79 -4.96 -18.53
C ALA A 121 7.67 -3.92 -18.29
N ARG A 122 6.53 -4.12 -18.93
CA ARG A 122 5.35 -3.25 -18.77
C ARG A 122 4.54 -3.52 -17.50
N ARG A 123 4.95 -4.48 -16.68
CA ARG A 123 4.34 -4.76 -15.37
C ARG A 123 4.88 -3.87 -14.25
N GLU A 124 6.09 -3.33 -14.42
CA GLU A 124 6.80 -2.55 -13.40
C GLU A 124 5.90 -1.54 -12.71
N GLY A 125 5.25 -0.62 -13.45
CA GLY A 125 4.47 0.45 -12.82
C GLY A 125 3.27 -0.04 -12.00
N ALA A 126 2.62 -1.13 -12.40
CA ALA A 126 1.53 -1.73 -11.63
C ALA A 126 2.05 -2.44 -10.37
N LEU A 127 3.21 -3.10 -10.47
CA LEU A 127 3.86 -3.77 -9.34
C LEU A 127 4.43 -2.77 -8.33
N GLU A 128 4.95 -1.63 -8.80
CA GLU A 128 5.38 -0.53 -7.93
C GLU A 128 4.21 0.02 -7.14
N ALA A 129 3.10 0.36 -7.80
CA ALA A 129 1.90 0.84 -7.12
C ALA A 129 1.38 -0.19 -6.10
N ALA A 130 1.44 -1.49 -6.41
CA ALA A 130 1.06 -2.56 -5.49
C ALA A 130 1.96 -2.63 -4.24
N ALA A 131 3.29 -2.68 -4.44
CA ALA A 131 4.25 -2.77 -3.35
C ALA A 131 4.24 -1.50 -2.48
N TYR A 132 4.20 -0.33 -3.11
CA TYR A 132 4.08 0.95 -2.44
C TYR A 132 2.81 1.05 -1.62
N MET A 133 1.65 0.68 -2.17
CA MET A 133 0.39 0.70 -1.42
C MET A 133 0.40 -0.29 -0.24
N SER A 134 0.97 -1.48 -0.44
CA SER A 134 1.11 -2.48 0.63
C SER A 134 1.98 -1.96 1.79
N PHE A 135 3.08 -1.28 1.46
CA PHE A 135 3.94 -0.62 2.44
C PHE A 135 3.21 0.51 3.18
N MET A 136 2.51 1.38 2.46
CA MET A 136 1.77 2.51 3.04
C MET A 136 0.61 2.07 3.93
N GLN A 137 -0.05 0.95 3.59
CA GLN A 137 -1.06 0.29 4.41
C GLN A 137 -0.49 -0.52 5.57
N GLY A 138 0.84 -0.62 5.72
CA GLY A 138 1.45 -1.37 6.81
C GLY A 138 1.03 -2.83 6.83
N ASP A 139 0.91 -3.44 5.64
CA ASP A 139 0.54 -4.84 5.46
C ASP A 139 1.42 -5.80 6.23
N PRO A 140 0.90 -7.00 6.60
CA PRO A 140 1.72 -8.02 7.21
C PRO A 140 2.98 -8.25 6.39
N GLU A 141 4.10 -8.49 7.08
CA GLU A 141 5.42 -8.57 6.45
C GLU A 141 5.46 -9.54 5.27
N ALA A 142 4.83 -10.71 5.39
CA ALA A 142 4.72 -11.69 4.31
C ALA A 142 3.99 -11.17 3.06
N ALA A 143 2.96 -10.33 3.24
CA ALA A 143 2.22 -9.72 2.12
C ALA A 143 3.08 -8.66 1.44
N PHE A 144 3.64 -7.73 2.22
CA PHE A 144 4.50 -6.67 1.69
C PHE A 144 5.74 -7.22 0.96
N THR A 145 6.49 -8.12 1.60
CA THR A 145 7.68 -8.75 0.99
C THR A 145 7.31 -9.57 -0.25
N GLY A 146 6.12 -10.16 -0.27
CA GLY A 146 5.58 -10.81 -1.47
C GLY A 146 5.33 -9.85 -2.63
N HIS A 147 4.83 -8.63 -2.38
CA HIS A 147 4.71 -7.60 -3.42
C HIS A 147 6.06 -7.03 -3.83
N LEU A 148 6.93 -6.74 -2.88
CA LEU A 148 8.28 -6.23 -3.13
C LEU A 148 9.13 -7.19 -3.95
N GLY A 149 9.10 -8.50 -3.63
CA GLY A 149 9.83 -9.52 -4.39
C GLY A 149 9.36 -9.65 -5.83
N ARG A 150 8.06 -9.46 -6.09
CA ARG A 150 7.51 -9.45 -7.46
C ARG A 150 7.94 -8.23 -8.24
N LEU A 151 7.98 -7.05 -7.59
CA LEU A 151 8.54 -5.85 -8.17
C LEU A 151 10.03 -6.03 -8.49
N ALA A 152 10.82 -6.50 -7.53
CA ALA A 152 12.26 -6.73 -7.69
C ALA A 152 12.59 -7.75 -8.79
N ALA A 153 11.70 -8.71 -9.06
CA ALA A 153 11.87 -9.65 -10.17
C ALA A 153 11.77 -8.99 -11.56
N VAL A 154 11.11 -7.83 -11.66
CA VAL A 154 10.93 -7.08 -12.92
C VAL A 154 11.86 -5.87 -12.98
N SER A 155 12.05 -5.17 -11.86
CA SER A 155 12.85 -3.94 -11.75
C SER A 155 13.70 -3.98 -10.47
N PRO A 156 14.78 -4.79 -10.43
CA PRO A 156 15.61 -4.94 -9.22
C PRO A 156 16.35 -3.64 -8.85
N GLU A 157 16.81 -2.90 -9.86
CA GLU A 157 17.56 -1.64 -9.67
C GLU A 157 16.64 -0.39 -9.69
N GLY A 158 15.33 -0.60 -9.83
CA GLY A 158 14.34 0.46 -9.84
C GLY A 158 14.41 1.33 -8.59
N GLU A 159 14.20 2.63 -8.75
CA GLU A 159 14.26 3.58 -7.63
C GLU A 159 13.28 3.21 -6.51
N VAL A 160 12.02 2.91 -6.86
CA VAL A 160 10.98 2.51 -5.90
C VAL A 160 11.36 1.20 -5.21
N THR A 161 11.89 0.22 -5.95
CA THR A 161 12.35 -1.05 -5.38
C THR A 161 13.41 -0.81 -4.31
N ARG A 162 14.46 -0.06 -4.64
CA ARG A 162 15.56 0.25 -3.72
C ARG A 162 15.08 1.06 -2.51
N CYS A 163 14.23 2.05 -2.72
CA CYS A 163 13.67 2.86 -1.61
C CYS A 163 12.81 2.02 -0.67
N LEU A 164 11.96 1.13 -1.18
CA LEU A 164 11.12 0.27 -0.35
C LEU A 164 11.95 -0.79 0.40
N MET A 165 12.99 -1.34 -0.25
CA MET A 165 13.94 -2.25 0.40
C MET A 165 14.68 -1.55 1.54
N ASP A 166 15.29 -0.40 1.26
CA ASP A 166 16.06 0.38 2.25
C ASP A 166 15.17 0.80 3.43
N ALA A 167 13.97 1.33 3.17
CA ALA A 167 13.03 1.69 4.21
C ALA A 167 12.64 0.48 5.07
N HIS A 168 12.38 -0.67 4.45
CA HIS A 168 12.04 -1.89 5.17
C HIS A 168 13.19 -2.41 6.04
N GLU A 169 14.41 -2.47 5.50
CA GLU A 169 15.62 -2.93 6.19
C GLU A 169 15.93 -2.06 7.42
N HIS A 170 15.68 -0.76 7.32
CA HIS A 170 15.90 0.19 8.42
C HIS A 170 14.67 0.35 9.34
N GLY A 171 13.61 -0.44 9.14
CA GLY A 171 12.40 -0.39 9.96
C GLY A 171 11.64 0.94 9.84
N GLN A 172 11.84 1.69 8.76
CA GLN A 172 11.11 2.91 8.45
C GLN A 172 9.72 2.53 7.93
N HIS A 173 8.68 3.13 8.51
CA HIS A 173 7.30 2.91 8.09
C HIS A 173 6.50 4.21 8.26
N PRO A 174 5.30 4.30 7.65
CA PRO A 174 4.37 5.40 7.91
C PRO A 174 4.15 5.63 9.41
N ALA A 175 3.97 6.89 9.82
CA ALA A 175 3.83 7.32 11.21
C ALA A 175 2.78 6.50 11.97
N TRP A 176 1.63 6.23 11.34
CA TRP A 176 0.55 5.47 11.95
C TRP A 176 0.95 4.01 12.25
N VAL A 177 1.79 3.39 11.40
CA VAL A 177 2.31 2.04 11.62
C VAL A 177 3.28 2.05 12.79
N MET A 178 4.14 3.06 12.86
CA MET A 178 5.11 3.22 13.94
C MET A 178 4.41 3.43 15.28
N GLU A 179 3.38 4.28 15.34
CA GLU A 179 2.58 4.47 16.56
C GLU A 179 1.88 3.17 16.96
N GLN A 180 1.29 2.44 16.01
CA GLN A 180 0.62 1.17 16.29
C GLN A 180 1.60 0.12 16.85
N ARG A 181 2.84 0.06 16.35
CA ARG A 181 3.88 -0.84 16.89
C ARG A 181 4.25 -0.47 18.31
N GLN A 182 4.52 0.81 18.59
CA GLN A 182 4.81 1.29 19.94
C GLN A 182 3.67 1.01 20.92
N LEU A 183 2.41 1.16 20.48
CA LEU A 183 1.25 0.83 21.31
C LEU A 183 1.20 -0.66 21.65
N ARG A 184 1.50 -1.55 20.70
CA ARG A 184 1.57 -2.99 20.95
C ARG A 184 2.72 -3.36 21.89
N GLU A 185 3.89 -2.75 21.72
CA GLU A 185 5.03 -2.94 22.60
C GLU A 185 4.70 -2.54 24.05
N ARG A 186 4.13 -1.34 24.26
CA ARG A 186 3.69 -0.90 25.58
C ARG A 186 2.64 -1.83 26.21
N GLN A 187 1.74 -2.38 25.40
CA GLN A 187 0.73 -3.35 25.87
C GLN A 187 1.36 -4.70 26.25
N ALA A 188 2.34 -5.17 25.48
CA ALA A 188 3.08 -6.38 25.79
C ALA A 188 3.88 -6.22 27.10
N ASP A 189 4.61 -5.10 27.25
CA ASP A 189 5.36 -4.79 28.47
C ASP A 189 4.46 -4.70 29.70
N ALA A 190 3.27 -4.10 29.56
CA ALA A 190 2.28 -4.04 30.63
C ALA A 190 1.72 -5.43 30.99
N ALA A 191 1.47 -6.28 29.99
CA ALA A 191 1.00 -7.65 30.20
C ALA A 191 2.08 -8.52 30.91
N ASP A 192 3.34 -8.38 30.51
CA ASP A 192 4.47 -9.08 31.13
C ASP A 192 4.73 -8.59 32.56
N GLY A 193 4.62 -7.28 32.82
CA GLY A 193 4.69 -6.71 34.16
C GLY A 193 3.55 -7.19 35.08
N MET A 194 2.34 -7.36 34.54
CA MET A 194 1.21 -7.95 35.25
C MET A 194 1.39 -9.45 35.51
N ALA A 195 1.97 -10.21 34.57
CA ALA A 195 2.31 -11.61 34.75
C ALA A 195 3.39 -11.81 35.82
N ALA A 196 4.40 -10.92 35.88
CA ALA A 196 5.47 -10.95 36.87
C ALA A 196 5.01 -10.57 38.29
N THR A 197 3.92 -9.81 38.42
CA THR A 197 3.33 -9.39 39.70
C THR A 197 2.14 -10.25 40.15
N ALA A 198 1.73 -11.22 39.33
CA ALA A 198 0.70 -12.17 39.71
C ALA A 198 1.22 -13.06 40.87
N PRO A 199 0.53 -13.11 42.03
CA PRO A 199 0.93 -13.99 43.11
C PRO A 199 0.92 -15.43 42.59
N ASP A 200 1.98 -16.16 42.93
CA ASP A 200 2.27 -17.52 42.45
C ASP A 200 1.05 -18.42 42.67
N ARG A 201 0.19 -18.53 41.65
CA ARG A 201 -1.05 -19.29 41.77
C ARG A 201 -0.62 -20.75 41.74
N PRO A 202 -0.88 -21.54 42.80
CA PRO A 202 -0.46 -22.92 42.83
C PRO A 202 -0.97 -23.62 41.58
N SER A 203 -0.06 -24.35 40.92
CA SER A 203 -0.37 -25.11 39.72
C SER A 203 -1.55 -26.05 39.99
N LEU A 204 -2.28 -26.42 38.93
CA LEU A 204 -3.45 -27.30 39.06
C LEU A 204 -3.09 -28.62 39.75
N ARG A 205 -1.84 -29.08 39.57
CA ARG A 205 -1.25 -30.23 40.27
C ARG A 205 -1.05 -30.00 41.77
N GLN A 206 -0.56 -28.83 42.19
CA GLN A 206 -0.42 -28.47 43.61
C GLN A 206 -1.77 -28.28 44.31
N ARG A 207 -2.80 -27.84 43.59
CA ARG A 207 -4.18 -27.77 44.11
C ARG A 207 -4.82 -29.13 44.30
N LEU A 208 -4.50 -30.10 43.43
CA LEU A 208 -5.10 -31.44 43.46
C LEU A 208 -4.34 -32.42 44.38
N PHE A 209 -3.05 -32.18 44.64
CA PHE A 209 -2.22 -33.04 45.49
C PHE A 209 -1.40 -32.22 46.49
N PRO A 210 -2.03 -31.59 47.49
CA PRO A 210 -1.29 -30.95 48.57
C PRO A 210 -0.59 -32.03 49.41
N ASN A 211 0.74 -32.10 49.28
CA ASN A 211 1.70 -32.88 50.08
C ASN A 211 1.24 -34.27 50.60
N ARG A 212 1.68 -35.33 49.91
CA ARG A 212 1.94 -36.63 50.55
C ARG A 212 3.42 -36.77 50.83
#